data_AF-A0A554R753-F1
#
_entry.id   AF-A0A554R753-F1
#
_cell.length_a   1.000
_cell.length_b   1.000
_cell.length_c   1.000
_cell.angle_alpha   90.00
_cell.angle_beta   90.00
_cell.angle_gamma   90.00
#
_symmetry.space_group_name_H-M   'P 1'
#
loop_
_entity.id
_entity.type
_entity.pdbx_description
1 polymer ?
#
loop_
_entity_poly.entity_id
_entity_poly.type
_entity_poly.pdbx_seq_one_letter_code
_entity_poly.pdbx_strand_id
1 'polypeptide(L)'
;MRALIGGLDDNWAMKKDSDIPEMKLGALRVRVMAAALNRADLYMLEGTYNPNMKQGDVYPAGMEYAGVVETSSPLAPHLPVGTRVMGVTMGAFADYALCDPRMVLPIPEHLSFEDAAALPVALATENDALTRAGFSAGQSVLVVGGTTAIGLSAIQLAKALGAGTVIATTTRSDKKQLLLDLGADVAIDTATEDLTQHVLDATEGAGVDIVLDHVGGELFGRLPAATKVGGSIVNIGRLAGPATALDLDQVALRRINIIGTTFSVRTQDELAEVCSALNAEVMPAVAAGKITPHIDRVYAAEDAHDAAERLRANAALGKIVLSFAENGPNDESQRAPVANFFGSIAQLGYVVRDIDASLEGFVASGIGPWFLLRGVQPENFTYKGVSSAMAMDVAVANSGDIQIEVICPVNDEPSMYRDFLEAGNEGLQHFAYWSSDFQTLYDKAIAAGFTVGQEGQLGGPTGRFAYLNTEHHPGTCVEISDLGGAKAQLFDYVKLAAAHWDGSNPLQVIDPNMLAAH
;
A
#
# COMPACT_ATOMS: atom_id res chain seq x y z
N MET A 1 4.52 -0.03 -21.82
CA MET A 1 4.19 -1.07 -20.84
C MET A 1 3.47 -2.21 -21.52
N ARG A 2 3.59 -3.43 -20.97
CA ARG A 2 2.77 -4.55 -21.36
C ARG A 2 1.34 -4.36 -20.87
N ALA A 3 0.38 -4.68 -21.71
CA ALA A 3 -1.04 -4.69 -21.38
C ALA A 3 -1.79 -5.66 -22.28
N LEU A 4 -2.64 -6.48 -21.68
CA LEU A 4 -3.57 -7.35 -22.39
C LEU A 4 -4.77 -6.52 -22.82
N ILE A 5 -4.86 -6.23 -24.11
CA ILE A 5 -5.88 -5.34 -24.67
C ILE A 5 -7.06 -6.17 -25.17
N GLY A 6 -8.23 -5.97 -24.55
CA GLY A 6 -9.49 -6.63 -24.86
C GLY A 6 -10.46 -5.77 -25.66
N GLY A 7 -11.71 -6.25 -25.77
CA GLY A 7 -12.81 -5.57 -26.48
C GLY A 7 -12.77 -5.73 -28.01
N LEU A 8 -11.95 -6.66 -28.51
CA LEU A 8 -11.65 -6.91 -29.92
C LEU A 8 -12.08 -8.31 -30.39
N ASP A 9 -13.17 -8.85 -29.82
CA ASP A 9 -13.61 -10.23 -30.05
C ASP A 9 -12.50 -11.23 -29.70
N ASP A 10 -12.18 -12.18 -30.58
CA ASP A 10 -11.07 -13.12 -30.41
C ASP A 10 -9.68 -12.53 -30.75
N ASN A 11 -9.61 -11.24 -31.16
CA ASN A 11 -8.37 -10.58 -31.56
C ASN A 11 -7.67 -9.80 -30.43
N TRP A 12 -8.01 -10.08 -29.17
CA TRP A 12 -7.29 -9.51 -28.04
C TRP A 12 -5.84 -10.01 -28.00
N ALA A 13 -4.93 -9.15 -27.54
CA ALA A 13 -3.50 -9.45 -27.57
C ALA A 13 -2.73 -8.73 -26.46
N MET A 14 -1.64 -9.35 -26.03
CA MET A 14 -0.66 -8.71 -25.16
C MET A 14 0.16 -7.70 -25.98
N LYS A 15 -0.13 -6.41 -25.82
CA LYS A 15 0.70 -5.34 -26.40
C LYS A 15 1.89 -5.07 -25.48
N LYS A 16 3.03 -4.66 -26.03
CA LYS A 16 4.27 -4.36 -25.26
C LYS A 16 4.60 -2.87 -25.20
N ASP A 17 3.93 -2.07 -26.00
CA ASP A 17 4.18 -0.66 -26.30
C ASP A 17 2.98 0.23 -25.92
N SER A 18 2.17 -0.19 -24.95
CA SER A 18 1.05 0.62 -24.46
C SER A 18 1.53 1.72 -23.52
N ASP A 19 0.84 2.85 -23.48
CA ASP A 19 1.15 3.96 -22.57
C ASP A 19 0.91 3.57 -21.11
N ILE A 20 1.73 4.09 -20.20
CA ILE A 20 1.47 3.97 -18.76
C ILE A 20 0.28 4.87 -18.42
N PRO A 21 -0.72 4.40 -17.65
CA PRO A 21 -1.88 5.21 -17.29
C PRO A 21 -1.47 6.50 -16.58
N GLU A 22 -1.99 7.63 -17.08
CA GLU A 22 -1.82 8.92 -16.44
C GLU A 22 -2.49 8.95 -15.06
N MET A 23 -1.81 9.48 -14.06
CA MET A 23 -2.31 9.54 -12.70
C MET A 23 -3.62 10.33 -12.63
N LYS A 24 -4.65 9.75 -11.99
CA LYS A 24 -5.93 10.43 -11.72
C LYS A 24 -5.97 10.98 -10.29
N LEU A 25 -6.78 12.01 -10.07
CA LEU A 25 -7.05 12.54 -8.74
C LEU A 25 -7.63 11.45 -7.83
N GLY A 26 -7.08 11.29 -6.64
CA GLY A 26 -7.53 10.31 -5.64
C GLY A 26 -7.15 8.85 -5.93
N ALA A 27 -6.46 8.56 -7.03
CA ALA A 27 -6.04 7.21 -7.39
C ALA A 27 -4.63 6.87 -6.88
N LEU A 28 -4.34 5.57 -6.81
CA LEU A 28 -3.00 5.02 -6.71
C LEU A 28 -2.58 4.51 -8.09
N ARG A 29 -1.28 4.53 -8.39
CA ARG A 29 -0.72 3.72 -9.47
C ARG A 29 0.10 2.60 -8.86
N VAL A 30 -0.24 1.38 -9.22
CA VAL A 30 0.41 0.16 -8.74
C VAL A 30 1.18 -0.45 -9.90
N ARG A 31 2.44 -0.82 -9.65
CA ARG A 31 3.20 -1.72 -10.53
C ARG A 31 2.72 -3.13 -10.25
N VAL A 32 1.99 -3.71 -11.20
CA VAL A 32 1.40 -5.04 -11.08
C VAL A 32 2.50 -6.09 -11.22
N MET A 33 2.55 -7.01 -10.25
CA MET A 33 3.50 -8.11 -10.23
C MET A 33 2.82 -9.42 -10.65
N ALA A 34 1.55 -9.58 -10.30
CA ALA A 34 0.72 -10.69 -10.73
C ALA A 34 -0.75 -10.26 -10.85
N ALA A 35 -1.51 -10.94 -11.69
CA ALA A 35 -2.94 -10.76 -11.85
C ALA A 35 -3.60 -12.12 -12.09
N ALA A 36 -4.86 -12.31 -11.70
CA ALA A 36 -5.52 -13.61 -11.82
C ALA A 36 -6.74 -13.57 -12.76
N LEU A 37 -6.94 -14.66 -13.49
CA LEU A 37 -8.08 -14.81 -14.39
C LEU A 37 -9.32 -15.27 -13.64
N ASN A 38 -10.42 -14.63 -13.99
CA ASN A 38 -11.79 -14.97 -13.63
C ASN A 38 -12.56 -15.34 -14.89
N ARG A 39 -13.67 -16.06 -14.70
CA ARG A 39 -14.59 -16.38 -15.81
C ARG A 39 -15.09 -15.12 -16.52
N ALA A 40 -15.31 -14.06 -15.77
CA ALA A 40 -15.73 -12.76 -16.27
C ALA A 40 -14.66 -12.06 -17.12
N ASP A 41 -13.37 -12.33 -16.90
CA ASP A 41 -12.30 -11.75 -17.71
C ASP A 41 -12.35 -12.24 -19.16
N LEU A 42 -12.85 -13.46 -19.41
CA LEU A 42 -13.06 -13.96 -20.78
C LEU A 42 -14.11 -13.11 -21.51
N TYR A 43 -15.22 -12.78 -20.84
CA TYR A 43 -16.24 -11.89 -21.39
C TYR A 43 -15.72 -10.46 -21.56
N MET A 44 -14.80 -10.00 -20.70
CA MET A 44 -14.14 -8.70 -20.87
C MET A 44 -13.22 -8.70 -22.09
N LEU A 45 -12.42 -9.75 -22.28
CA LEU A 45 -11.55 -9.89 -23.44
C LEU A 45 -12.36 -9.86 -24.75
N GLU A 46 -13.52 -10.52 -24.75
CA GLU A 46 -14.47 -10.57 -25.87
C GLU A 46 -15.35 -9.30 -25.99
N GLY A 47 -15.31 -8.36 -25.04
CA GLY A 47 -16.08 -7.12 -25.11
C GLY A 47 -17.56 -7.23 -24.70
N THR A 48 -17.96 -8.29 -24.00
CA THR A 48 -19.36 -8.63 -23.67
C THR A 48 -19.70 -8.59 -22.18
N TYR A 49 -18.75 -8.19 -21.32
CA TYR A 49 -18.90 -8.29 -19.86
C TYR A 49 -20.00 -7.43 -19.22
N ASN A 50 -20.23 -6.21 -19.70
CA ASN A 50 -21.29 -5.31 -19.21
C ASN A 50 -22.07 -4.72 -20.40
N PRO A 51 -23.40 -4.57 -20.31
CA PRO A 51 -24.23 -3.93 -21.34
C PRO A 51 -23.79 -2.53 -21.81
N ASN A 52 -23.00 -1.82 -21.02
CA ASN A 52 -22.45 -0.50 -21.36
C ASN A 52 -21.12 -0.57 -22.12
N MET A 53 -20.44 -1.73 -22.14
CA MET A 53 -19.26 -1.94 -22.97
C MET A 53 -19.71 -2.28 -24.39
N LYS A 54 -19.16 -1.60 -25.39
CA LYS A 54 -19.45 -1.92 -26.79
C LYS A 54 -18.32 -2.75 -27.37
N GLN A 55 -18.71 -3.76 -28.14
CA GLN A 55 -17.81 -4.50 -29.01
C GLN A 55 -17.07 -3.49 -29.93
N GLY A 56 -15.74 -3.50 -29.89
CA GLY A 56 -14.88 -2.52 -30.58
C GLY A 56 -14.32 -1.40 -29.70
N ASP A 57 -14.79 -1.23 -28.46
CA ASP A 57 -14.11 -0.38 -27.47
C ASP A 57 -12.82 -1.06 -27.02
N VAL A 58 -11.68 -0.39 -27.17
CA VAL A 58 -10.35 -0.97 -26.88
C VAL A 58 -9.89 -0.54 -25.49
N TYR A 59 -9.60 -1.51 -24.61
CA TYR A 59 -9.19 -1.22 -23.24
C TYR A 59 -8.28 -2.33 -22.67
N PRO A 60 -7.45 -2.02 -21.66
CA PRO A 60 -6.77 -3.03 -20.86
C PRO A 60 -7.78 -3.91 -20.12
N ALA A 61 -7.66 -5.23 -20.23
CA ALA A 61 -8.52 -6.20 -19.56
C ALA A 61 -8.01 -6.57 -18.15
N GLY A 62 -8.77 -7.40 -17.43
CA GLY A 62 -8.43 -7.88 -16.09
C GLY A 62 -9.13 -7.12 -14.97
N MET A 63 -9.44 -7.82 -13.87
CA MET A 63 -10.16 -7.28 -12.72
C MET A 63 -9.40 -7.31 -11.39
N GLU A 64 -8.41 -8.19 -11.22
CA GLU A 64 -7.71 -8.32 -9.94
C GLU A 64 -6.19 -8.43 -10.11
N TYR A 65 -5.47 -7.91 -9.12
CA TYR A 65 -4.02 -7.81 -9.16
C TYR A 65 -3.41 -7.94 -7.77
N ALA A 66 -2.12 -8.21 -7.75
CA ALA A 66 -1.21 -7.95 -6.66
C ALA A 66 0.04 -7.25 -7.20
N GLY A 67 0.55 -6.27 -6.44
CA GLY A 67 1.67 -5.47 -6.88
C GLY A 67 2.25 -4.57 -5.80
N VAL A 68 3.04 -3.59 -6.23
CA VAL A 68 3.66 -2.59 -5.35
C VAL A 68 3.15 -1.20 -5.70
N VAL A 69 2.80 -0.41 -4.68
CA VAL A 69 2.45 1.00 -4.87
C VAL A 69 3.64 1.72 -5.48
N GLU A 70 3.48 2.23 -6.69
CA GLU A 70 4.52 2.99 -7.38
C GLU A 70 4.43 4.47 -7.01
N THR A 71 3.21 5.02 -7.00
CA THR A 71 2.95 6.37 -6.52
C THR A 71 1.47 6.56 -6.16
N SER A 72 1.21 7.57 -5.33
CA SER A 72 -0.13 7.96 -4.90
C SER A 72 -0.45 9.36 -5.42
N SER A 73 -1.68 9.57 -5.87
CA SER A 73 -2.20 10.90 -6.17
C SER A 73 -2.25 11.77 -4.90
N PRO A 74 -2.06 13.11 -4.96
CA PRO A 74 -2.10 13.97 -3.79
C PRO A 74 -3.39 13.91 -2.95
N LEU A 75 -4.52 13.48 -3.55
CA LEU A 75 -5.81 13.31 -2.87
C LEU A 75 -6.11 11.85 -2.46
N ALA A 76 -5.22 10.91 -2.76
CA ALA A 76 -5.37 9.54 -2.27
C ALA A 76 -4.90 9.46 -0.81
N PRO A 77 -5.50 8.60 0.03
CA PRO A 77 -4.90 8.21 1.30
C PRO A 77 -3.44 7.81 1.08
N HIS A 78 -2.55 8.32 1.94
CA HIS A 78 -1.13 8.08 1.75
C HIS A 78 -0.79 6.61 2.00
N LEU A 79 -0.53 5.88 0.91
CA LEU A 79 0.14 4.59 0.95
C LEU A 79 1.60 4.80 0.53
N PRO A 80 2.58 4.40 1.37
CA PRO A 80 3.98 4.54 1.04
C PRO A 80 4.34 3.84 -0.28
N VAL A 81 5.20 4.47 -1.07
CA VAL A 81 5.80 3.82 -2.26
C VAL A 81 6.50 2.54 -1.82
N GLY A 82 6.36 1.48 -2.61
CA GLY A 82 6.87 0.14 -2.31
C GLY A 82 5.94 -0.72 -1.44
N THR A 83 4.82 -0.18 -0.94
CA THR A 83 3.83 -0.97 -0.19
C THR A 83 3.27 -2.09 -1.06
N ARG A 84 3.29 -3.32 -0.56
CA ARG A 84 2.75 -4.51 -1.23
C ARG A 84 1.24 -4.56 -1.05
N VAL A 85 0.52 -4.55 -2.16
CA VAL A 85 -0.94 -4.42 -2.17
C VAL A 85 -1.58 -5.35 -3.18
N MET A 86 -2.78 -5.85 -2.85
CA MET A 86 -3.65 -6.58 -3.76
C MET A 86 -5.01 -5.87 -3.83
N GLY A 87 -5.78 -6.09 -4.88
CA GLY A 87 -7.07 -5.44 -4.98
C GLY A 87 -7.80 -5.74 -6.27
N VAL A 88 -8.92 -5.02 -6.44
CA VAL A 88 -9.78 -5.09 -7.62
C VAL A 88 -9.66 -3.78 -8.38
N THR A 89 -9.39 -3.85 -9.68
CA THR A 89 -9.45 -2.72 -10.61
C THR A 89 -9.62 -3.20 -12.04
N MET A 90 -10.29 -2.41 -12.86
CA MET A 90 -10.37 -2.68 -14.30
C MET A 90 -9.03 -2.36 -14.96
N GLY A 91 -8.59 -3.25 -15.84
CA GLY A 91 -7.30 -3.10 -16.54
C GLY A 91 -6.11 -3.70 -15.78
N ALA A 92 -6.37 -4.65 -14.88
CA ALA A 92 -5.35 -5.30 -14.06
C ALA A 92 -4.34 -6.15 -14.85
N PHE A 93 -4.65 -6.57 -16.08
CA PHE A 93 -3.73 -7.34 -16.92
C PHE A 93 -2.75 -6.42 -17.66
N ALA A 94 -1.99 -5.63 -16.92
CA ALA A 94 -0.98 -4.71 -17.44
C ALA A 94 0.15 -4.53 -16.42
N ASP A 95 1.33 -4.05 -16.83
CA ASP A 95 2.43 -3.79 -15.88
C ASP A 95 2.07 -2.70 -14.85
N TYR A 96 1.15 -1.79 -15.18
CA TYR A 96 0.68 -0.73 -14.30
C TYR A 96 -0.84 -0.57 -14.35
N ALA A 97 -1.45 -0.39 -13.17
CA ALA A 97 -2.88 -0.15 -13.05
C ALA A 97 -3.18 1.05 -12.13
N LEU A 98 -4.21 1.83 -12.49
CA LEU A 98 -4.78 2.83 -11.60
C LEU A 98 -5.79 2.15 -10.68
N CYS A 99 -5.70 2.45 -9.39
CA CYS A 99 -6.46 1.77 -8.36
C CYS A 99 -7.16 2.80 -7.48
N ASP A 100 -8.42 2.54 -7.13
CA ASP A 100 -9.08 3.29 -6.06
C ASP A 100 -8.52 2.79 -4.73
N PRO A 101 -7.94 3.65 -3.89
CA PRO A 101 -7.34 3.25 -2.61
C PRO A 101 -8.32 2.54 -1.67
N ARG A 102 -9.64 2.72 -1.82
CA ARG A 102 -10.67 2.05 -1.03
C ARG A 102 -10.87 0.59 -1.40
N MET A 103 -10.42 0.18 -2.59
CA MET A 103 -10.47 -1.19 -3.10
C MET A 103 -9.12 -1.92 -3.01
N VAL A 104 -8.19 -1.35 -2.25
CA VAL A 104 -6.85 -1.90 -2.05
C VAL A 104 -6.74 -2.54 -0.67
N LEU A 105 -6.15 -3.73 -0.64
CA LEU A 105 -5.92 -4.54 0.55
C LEU A 105 -4.41 -4.75 0.73
N PRO A 106 -3.90 -4.75 1.98
CA PRO A 106 -2.50 -5.05 2.24
C PRO A 106 -2.20 -6.52 1.95
N ILE A 107 -1.02 -6.82 1.42
CA ILE A 107 -0.54 -8.21 1.27
C ILE A 107 0.18 -8.64 2.56
N PRO A 108 -0.27 -9.71 3.25
CA PRO A 108 0.49 -10.31 4.34
C PRO A 108 1.91 -10.69 3.92
N GLU A 109 2.91 -10.45 4.78
CA GLU A 109 4.32 -10.59 4.43
C GLU A 109 4.68 -11.94 3.79
N HIS A 110 4.04 -13.02 4.27
CA HIS A 110 4.31 -14.40 3.87
C HIS A 110 3.69 -14.83 2.53
N LEU A 111 2.74 -14.07 1.96
CA LEU A 111 2.15 -14.43 0.68
C LEU A 111 3.04 -13.96 -0.47
N SER A 112 3.15 -14.75 -1.54
CA SER A 112 3.74 -14.28 -2.80
C SER A 112 2.79 -13.29 -3.52
N PHE A 113 3.26 -12.61 -4.57
CA PHE A 113 2.34 -11.79 -5.37
C PHE A 113 1.34 -12.64 -6.14
N GLU A 114 1.76 -13.81 -6.62
CA GLU A 114 0.92 -14.76 -7.32
C GLU A 114 -0.21 -15.27 -6.42
N ASP A 115 0.13 -15.65 -5.18
CA ASP A 115 -0.82 -16.05 -4.15
C ASP A 115 -1.79 -14.91 -3.81
N ALA A 116 -1.26 -13.70 -3.60
CA ALA A 116 -2.08 -12.55 -3.27
C ALA A 116 -3.03 -12.16 -4.42
N ALA A 117 -2.59 -12.25 -5.68
CA ALA A 117 -3.42 -11.91 -6.84
C ALA A 117 -4.62 -12.83 -7.03
N ALA A 118 -4.58 -14.04 -6.48
CA ALA A 118 -5.61 -15.06 -6.59
C ALA A 118 -6.80 -14.85 -5.63
N LEU A 119 -6.74 -13.87 -4.72
CA LEU A 119 -7.70 -13.68 -3.63
C LEU A 119 -8.79 -12.61 -3.86
N PRO A 120 -8.50 -11.38 -4.35
CA PRO A 120 -9.37 -10.23 -4.17
C PRO A 120 -10.81 -10.41 -4.66
N VAL A 121 -11.01 -10.86 -5.90
CA VAL A 121 -12.36 -11.04 -6.47
C VAL A 121 -13.12 -12.14 -5.74
N ALA A 122 -12.45 -13.24 -5.40
CA ALA A 122 -13.11 -14.36 -4.73
C ALA A 122 -13.55 -13.96 -3.31
N LEU A 123 -12.67 -13.30 -2.54
CA LEU A 123 -13.00 -12.81 -1.21
C LEU A 123 -14.12 -11.77 -1.23
N ALA A 124 -14.04 -10.79 -2.13
CA ALA A 124 -15.06 -9.76 -2.26
C ALA A 124 -16.42 -10.36 -2.66
N THR A 125 -16.44 -11.28 -3.62
CA THR A 125 -17.68 -11.90 -4.13
C THR A 125 -18.36 -12.72 -3.05
N GLU A 126 -17.63 -13.59 -2.36
CA GLU A 126 -18.22 -14.49 -1.37
C GLU A 126 -18.59 -13.75 -0.08
N ASN A 127 -17.80 -12.76 0.34
CA ASN A 127 -18.15 -11.93 1.49
C ASN A 127 -19.40 -11.09 1.22
N ASP A 128 -19.54 -10.51 0.03
CA ASP A 128 -20.76 -9.82 -0.38
C ASP A 128 -21.97 -10.76 -0.39
N ALA A 129 -21.81 -11.96 -0.98
CA ALA A 129 -22.89 -12.94 -1.06
C ALA A 129 -23.38 -13.37 0.33
N LEU A 130 -22.46 -13.69 1.26
CA LEU A 130 -22.78 -14.02 2.65
C LEU A 130 -23.45 -12.85 3.38
N THR A 131 -22.92 -11.63 3.22
CA THR A 131 -23.49 -10.42 3.84
C THR A 131 -24.91 -10.19 3.36
N ARG A 132 -25.16 -10.29 2.06
CA ARG A 132 -26.50 -10.12 1.47
C ARG A 132 -27.48 -11.22 1.86
N ALA A 133 -26.99 -12.41 2.15
CA ALA A 133 -27.79 -13.51 2.68
C ALA A 133 -28.12 -13.36 4.19
N GLY A 134 -27.52 -12.38 4.86
CA GLY A 134 -27.67 -12.16 6.30
C GLY A 134 -26.88 -13.17 7.14
N PHE A 135 -25.69 -13.56 6.69
CA PHE A 135 -24.85 -14.54 7.38
C PHE A 135 -24.56 -14.14 8.84
N SER A 136 -24.52 -15.14 9.71
CA SER A 136 -24.05 -15.07 11.08
C SER A 136 -23.37 -16.38 11.47
N ALA A 137 -22.35 -16.29 12.32
CA ALA A 137 -21.64 -17.46 12.81
C ALA A 137 -22.60 -18.52 13.40
N GLY A 138 -22.29 -19.79 13.17
CA GLY A 138 -23.13 -20.94 13.53
C GLY A 138 -24.14 -21.36 12.46
N GLN A 139 -24.42 -20.52 11.46
CA GLN A 139 -25.27 -20.91 10.33
C GLN A 139 -24.61 -21.93 9.40
N SER A 140 -25.45 -22.66 8.68
CA SER A 140 -25.04 -23.64 7.68
C SER A 140 -25.00 -23.03 6.26
N VAL A 141 -23.96 -23.36 5.50
CA VAL A 141 -23.70 -22.80 4.16
C VAL A 141 -23.50 -23.93 3.15
N LEU A 142 -24.23 -23.90 2.04
CA LEU A 142 -24.02 -24.76 0.88
C LEU A 142 -23.31 -23.99 -0.23
N VAL A 143 -22.12 -24.44 -0.62
CA VAL A 143 -21.36 -23.93 -1.77
C VAL A 143 -21.62 -24.81 -2.99
N VAL A 144 -22.44 -24.31 -3.92
CA VAL A 144 -22.74 -25.02 -5.17
C VAL A 144 -21.66 -24.70 -6.20
N GLY A 145 -21.00 -25.74 -6.73
CA GLY A 145 -19.82 -25.56 -7.58
C GLY A 145 -18.55 -25.30 -6.77
N GLY A 146 -18.36 -26.04 -5.67
CA GLY A 146 -17.23 -25.88 -4.74
C GLY A 146 -15.85 -26.10 -5.37
N THR A 147 -15.76 -26.77 -6.51
CA THR A 147 -14.49 -26.94 -7.26
C THR A 147 -14.14 -25.76 -8.19
N THR A 148 -15.00 -24.75 -8.28
CA THR A 148 -14.67 -23.51 -8.97
C THR A 148 -13.66 -22.70 -8.14
N ALA A 149 -12.85 -21.86 -8.79
CA ALA A 149 -11.87 -21.02 -8.09
C ALA A 149 -12.50 -20.18 -6.97
N ILE A 150 -13.69 -19.62 -7.22
CA ILE A 150 -14.44 -18.85 -6.21
C ILE A 150 -15.04 -19.77 -5.15
N GLY A 151 -15.60 -20.93 -5.54
CA GLY A 151 -16.16 -21.91 -4.62
C GLY A 151 -15.14 -22.47 -3.61
N LEU A 152 -13.89 -22.68 -4.03
CA LEU A 152 -12.81 -23.11 -3.12
C LEU A 152 -12.53 -22.03 -2.05
N SER A 153 -12.59 -20.75 -2.43
CA SER A 153 -12.48 -19.63 -1.49
C SER A 153 -13.73 -19.50 -0.60
N ALA A 154 -14.92 -19.75 -1.14
CA ALA A 154 -16.18 -19.70 -0.41
C ALA A 154 -16.21 -20.66 0.79
N ILE A 155 -15.70 -21.88 0.60
CA ILE A 155 -15.60 -22.90 1.65
C ILE A 155 -14.73 -22.40 2.79
N GLN A 156 -13.51 -21.96 2.47
CA GLN A 156 -12.56 -21.45 3.46
C GLN A 156 -13.09 -20.20 4.16
N LEU A 157 -13.69 -19.27 3.42
CA LEU A 157 -14.26 -18.04 3.96
C LEU A 157 -15.41 -18.35 4.93
N ALA A 158 -16.37 -19.18 4.54
CA ALA A 158 -17.48 -19.56 5.41
C ALA A 158 -16.99 -20.22 6.71
N LYS A 159 -16.00 -21.11 6.65
CA LYS A 159 -15.39 -21.70 7.86
C LYS A 159 -14.64 -20.65 8.70
N ALA A 160 -13.88 -19.77 8.07
CA ALA A 160 -13.12 -18.73 8.77
C ALA A 160 -14.03 -17.73 9.52
N LEU A 161 -15.20 -17.43 8.94
CA LEU A 161 -16.25 -16.59 9.56
C LEU A 161 -17.14 -17.35 10.56
N GLY A 162 -16.86 -18.63 10.80
CA GLY A 162 -17.51 -19.40 11.86
C GLY A 162 -18.83 -20.07 11.46
N ALA A 163 -19.03 -20.41 10.18
CA ALA A 163 -20.15 -21.25 9.77
C ALA A 163 -20.14 -22.58 10.56
N GLY A 164 -21.31 -22.97 11.07
CA GLY A 164 -21.46 -24.19 11.87
C GLY A 164 -21.34 -25.46 11.03
N THR A 165 -21.80 -25.41 9.78
CA THR A 165 -21.67 -26.50 8.81
C THR A 165 -21.47 -25.93 7.42
N VAL A 166 -20.46 -26.42 6.71
CA VAL A 166 -20.19 -26.06 5.31
C VAL A 166 -20.32 -27.31 4.45
N ILE A 167 -21.24 -27.25 3.49
CA ILE A 167 -21.47 -28.31 2.52
C ILE A 167 -20.99 -27.78 1.17
N ALA A 168 -20.29 -28.59 0.38
CA ALA A 168 -19.81 -28.20 -0.93
C ALA A 168 -20.14 -29.23 -1.99
N THR A 169 -20.45 -28.77 -3.20
CA THR A 169 -20.77 -29.67 -4.32
C THR A 169 -19.68 -29.72 -5.38
N THR A 170 -19.59 -30.85 -6.06
CA THR A 170 -18.78 -31.08 -7.26
C THR A 170 -19.54 -32.03 -8.19
N THR A 171 -19.09 -32.17 -9.43
CA THR A 171 -19.57 -33.21 -10.37
C THR A 171 -18.52 -34.32 -10.56
N ARG A 172 -17.52 -34.33 -9.68
CA ARG A 172 -16.29 -35.12 -9.80
C ARG A 172 -15.95 -35.75 -8.45
N SER A 173 -16.24 -37.03 -8.30
CA SER A 173 -16.00 -37.76 -7.05
C SER A 173 -14.53 -37.69 -6.61
N ASP A 174 -13.59 -37.65 -7.56
CA ASP A 174 -12.14 -37.51 -7.32
C ASP A 174 -11.73 -36.16 -6.73
N LYS A 175 -12.66 -35.19 -6.65
CA LYS A 175 -12.44 -33.86 -6.07
C LYS A 175 -13.07 -33.66 -4.70
N LYS A 176 -13.84 -34.63 -4.18
CA LYS A 176 -14.50 -34.51 -2.87
C LYS A 176 -13.49 -34.27 -1.75
N GLN A 177 -12.37 -35.00 -1.76
CA GLN A 177 -11.34 -34.87 -0.71
C GLN A 177 -10.76 -33.45 -0.63
N LEU A 178 -10.51 -32.81 -1.78
CA LEU A 178 -10.03 -31.43 -1.81
C LEU A 178 -11.01 -30.47 -1.11
N LEU A 179 -12.32 -30.63 -1.31
CA LEU A 179 -13.32 -29.77 -0.66
C LEU A 179 -13.31 -29.96 0.86
N LEU A 180 -13.14 -31.21 1.33
CA LEU A 180 -13.02 -31.53 2.75
C LEU A 180 -11.74 -30.94 3.35
N ASP A 181 -10.61 -31.07 2.65
CA ASP A 181 -9.31 -30.53 3.07
C ASP A 181 -9.34 -29.01 3.21
N LEU A 182 -10.16 -28.32 2.40
CA LEU A 182 -10.38 -26.87 2.46
C LEU A 182 -11.41 -26.45 3.51
N GLY A 183 -12.00 -27.40 4.24
CA GLY A 183 -12.85 -27.16 5.40
C GLY A 183 -14.34 -27.43 5.20
N ALA A 184 -14.77 -27.97 4.05
CA ALA A 184 -16.13 -28.47 3.95
C ALA A 184 -16.33 -29.65 4.93
N ASP A 185 -17.44 -29.64 5.65
CA ASP A 185 -17.83 -30.75 6.53
C ASP A 185 -18.44 -31.90 5.71
N VAL A 186 -19.08 -31.57 4.59
CA VAL A 186 -19.68 -32.54 3.66
C VAL A 186 -19.38 -32.14 2.21
N ALA A 187 -18.91 -33.09 1.42
CA ALA A 187 -18.76 -32.95 -0.02
C ALA A 187 -19.79 -33.83 -0.75
N ILE A 188 -20.44 -33.31 -1.79
CA ILE A 188 -21.48 -34.00 -2.57
C ILE A 188 -21.09 -34.01 -4.05
N ASP A 189 -21.06 -35.18 -4.67
CA ASP A 189 -20.98 -35.37 -6.11
C ASP A 189 -22.38 -35.33 -6.73
N THR A 190 -22.80 -34.16 -7.22
CA THR A 190 -24.13 -33.94 -7.78
C THR A 190 -24.36 -34.62 -9.13
N ALA A 191 -23.33 -35.26 -9.72
CA ALA A 191 -23.50 -36.11 -10.89
C ALA A 191 -24.06 -37.50 -10.53
N THR A 192 -23.84 -37.97 -9.31
CA THR A 192 -24.18 -39.34 -8.88
C THR A 192 -25.01 -39.41 -7.61
N GLU A 193 -24.98 -38.36 -6.77
CA GLU A 193 -25.63 -38.30 -5.46
C GLU A 193 -26.83 -37.32 -5.49
N ASP A 194 -27.81 -37.54 -4.62
CA ASP A 194 -28.94 -36.62 -4.47
C ASP A 194 -28.56 -35.46 -3.54
N LEU A 195 -28.40 -34.27 -4.12
CA LEU A 195 -28.10 -33.04 -3.40
C LEU A 195 -29.04 -32.81 -2.19
N THR A 196 -30.35 -32.93 -2.41
CA THR A 196 -31.33 -32.54 -1.39
C THR A 196 -31.25 -33.49 -0.20
N GLN A 197 -31.19 -34.80 -0.45
CA GLN A 197 -31.12 -35.79 0.61
C GLN A 197 -29.85 -35.61 1.45
N HIS A 198 -28.69 -35.48 0.81
CA HIS A 198 -27.42 -35.30 1.53
C HIS A 198 -27.39 -34.00 2.34
N VAL A 199 -27.96 -32.91 1.82
CA VAL A 199 -28.06 -31.66 2.57
C VAL A 199 -28.97 -31.82 3.79
N LEU A 200 -30.13 -32.46 3.63
CA LEU A 200 -31.04 -32.72 4.75
C LEU A 200 -30.39 -33.62 5.80
N ASP A 201 -29.70 -34.67 5.41
CA ASP A 201 -28.99 -35.56 6.34
C ASP A 201 -27.92 -34.82 7.15
N ALA A 202 -27.17 -33.93 6.49
CA ALA A 202 -26.13 -33.11 7.14
C ALA A 202 -26.69 -31.99 8.03
N THR A 203 -27.99 -31.68 7.93
CA THR A 203 -28.65 -30.56 8.63
C THR A 203 -29.85 -31.01 9.45
N GLU A 204 -29.91 -32.29 9.82
CA GLU A 204 -30.98 -32.88 10.65
C GLU A 204 -32.40 -32.62 10.08
N GLY A 205 -32.51 -32.64 8.75
CA GLY A 205 -33.76 -32.41 8.01
C GLY A 205 -34.16 -30.95 7.87
N ALA A 206 -33.39 -29.99 8.41
CA ALA A 206 -33.73 -28.58 8.31
C ALA A 206 -33.47 -28.00 6.91
N GLY A 207 -32.39 -28.42 6.26
CA GLY A 207 -31.79 -27.73 5.11
C GLY A 207 -30.76 -26.68 5.55
N VAL A 208 -29.99 -26.15 4.60
CA VAL A 208 -28.98 -25.11 4.90
C VAL A 208 -29.59 -23.72 5.06
N ASP A 209 -29.01 -22.87 5.91
CA ASP A 209 -29.46 -21.49 6.08
C ASP A 209 -29.17 -20.64 4.82
N ILE A 210 -28.00 -20.84 4.21
CA ILE A 210 -27.52 -20.04 3.07
C ILE A 210 -26.99 -20.96 1.96
N VAL A 211 -27.32 -20.65 0.72
CA VAL A 211 -26.75 -21.27 -0.48
C VAL A 211 -25.99 -20.22 -1.28
N LEU A 212 -24.74 -20.53 -1.64
CA LEU A 212 -23.89 -19.75 -2.54
C LEU A 212 -23.81 -20.49 -3.88
N ASP A 213 -24.53 -20.00 -4.88
CA ASP A 213 -24.68 -20.66 -6.18
C ASP A 213 -23.81 -20.05 -7.28
N HIS A 214 -22.81 -20.82 -7.72
CA HIS A 214 -21.90 -20.46 -8.80
C HIS A 214 -22.34 -21.07 -10.15
N VAL A 215 -23.33 -21.96 -10.15
CA VAL A 215 -23.63 -22.85 -11.26
C VAL A 215 -24.86 -22.40 -12.03
N GLY A 216 -25.95 -22.04 -11.36
CA GLY A 216 -27.22 -21.76 -12.02
C GLY A 216 -27.81 -23.00 -12.72
N GLY A 217 -28.49 -22.79 -13.85
CA GLY A 217 -29.11 -23.86 -14.64
C GLY A 217 -30.09 -24.74 -13.86
N GLU A 218 -30.32 -25.96 -14.32
CA GLU A 218 -31.29 -26.90 -13.72
C GLU A 218 -31.02 -27.21 -12.24
N LEU A 219 -29.74 -27.23 -11.83
CA LEU A 219 -29.36 -27.47 -10.44
C LEU A 219 -29.93 -26.41 -9.50
N PHE A 220 -30.03 -25.16 -9.96
CA PHE A 220 -30.64 -24.07 -9.20
C PHE A 220 -32.08 -24.37 -8.81
N GLY A 221 -32.86 -24.96 -9.73
CA GLY A 221 -34.26 -25.34 -9.50
C GLY A 221 -34.46 -26.32 -8.33
N ARG A 222 -33.40 -27.06 -7.96
CA ARG A 222 -33.42 -28.04 -6.84
C ARG A 222 -33.04 -27.43 -5.49
N LEU A 223 -32.38 -26.26 -5.48
CA LEU A 223 -31.85 -25.63 -4.26
C LEU A 223 -32.93 -25.25 -3.24
N PRO A 224 -34.16 -24.80 -3.61
CA PRO A 224 -35.21 -24.53 -2.64
C PRO A 224 -35.53 -25.71 -1.72
N ALA A 225 -35.47 -26.95 -2.22
CA ALA A 225 -35.72 -28.17 -1.43
C ALA A 225 -34.54 -28.52 -0.50
N ALA A 226 -33.34 -28.00 -0.74
CA ALA A 226 -32.18 -28.14 0.13
C ALA A 226 -32.00 -26.97 1.12
N THR A 227 -32.75 -25.87 0.95
CA THR A 227 -32.57 -24.63 1.73
C THR A 227 -33.59 -24.53 2.87
N LYS A 228 -33.14 -24.30 4.09
CA LYS A 228 -33.97 -24.16 5.29
C LYS A 228 -35.15 -23.21 5.10
N VAL A 229 -36.21 -23.45 5.86
CA VAL A 229 -37.36 -22.55 5.89
C VAL A 229 -36.92 -21.15 6.32
N GLY A 230 -37.14 -20.14 5.48
CA GLY A 230 -36.68 -18.76 5.66
C GLY A 230 -35.23 -18.51 5.22
N GLY A 231 -34.54 -19.52 4.69
CA GLY A 231 -33.16 -19.43 4.22
C GLY A 231 -33.01 -18.70 2.88
N SER A 232 -31.77 -18.46 2.50
CA SER A 232 -31.41 -17.61 1.37
C SER A 232 -30.59 -18.37 0.33
N ILE A 233 -30.93 -18.19 -0.95
CA ILE A 233 -30.16 -18.66 -2.09
C ILE A 233 -29.60 -17.44 -2.82
N VAL A 234 -28.28 -17.32 -2.85
CA VAL A 234 -27.58 -16.25 -3.56
C VAL A 234 -27.04 -16.79 -4.88
N ASN A 235 -27.61 -16.36 -6.00
CA ASN A 235 -27.04 -16.64 -7.32
C ASN A 235 -25.90 -15.65 -7.63
N ILE A 236 -24.72 -16.23 -7.83
CA ILE A 236 -23.46 -15.55 -8.10
C ILE A 236 -23.04 -15.80 -9.56
N GLY A 237 -23.02 -17.07 -9.95
CA GLY A 237 -22.57 -17.53 -11.27
C GLY A 237 -23.65 -18.28 -12.05
N ARG A 238 -23.44 -18.43 -13.37
CA ARG A 238 -24.35 -19.14 -14.28
C ARG A 238 -23.59 -20.10 -15.19
N LEU A 239 -22.65 -20.87 -14.64
CA LEU A 239 -21.79 -21.78 -15.40
C LEU A 239 -22.58 -22.85 -16.19
N ALA A 240 -23.73 -23.29 -15.68
CA ALA A 240 -24.63 -24.23 -16.33
C ALA A 240 -25.80 -23.55 -17.09
N GLY A 241 -25.73 -22.22 -17.24
CA GLY A 241 -26.71 -21.43 -17.97
C GLY A 241 -27.58 -20.53 -17.09
N PRO A 242 -28.20 -19.49 -17.69
CA PRO A 242 -28.86 -18.41 -16.95
C PRO A 242 -30.33 -18.69 -16.61
N ALA A 243 -30.89 -19.82 -17.04
CA ALA A 243 -32.31 -20.12 -16.92
C ALA A 243 -32.55 -21.43 -16.19
N THR A 244 -33.65 -21.49 -15.44
CA THR A 244 -34.12 -22.69 -14.75
C THR A 244 -35.64 -22.63 -14.56
N ALA A 245 -36.28 -23.79 -14.47
CA ALA A 245 -37.63 -23.89 -13.93
C ALA A 245 -37.57 -23.86 -12.40
N LEU A 246 -38.52 -23.16 -11.76
CA LEU A 246 -38.66 -23.12 -10.31
C LEU A 246 -40.03 -23.63 -9.91
N ASP A 247 -40.04 -24.56 -8.95
CA ASP A 247 -41.25 -24.93 -8.23
C ASP A 247 -41.59 -23.81 -7.23
N LEU A 248 -42.61 -23.02 -7.56
CA LEU A 248 -43.04 -21.90 -6.73
C LEU A 248 -43.70 -22.34 -5.41
N ASP A 249 -44.23 -23.56 -5.33
CA ASP A 249 -44.75 -24.08 -4.06
C ASP A 249 -43.60 -24.33 -3.09
N GLN A 250 -42.46 -24.85 -3.55
CA GLN A 250 -41.26 -25.00 -2.70
C GLN A 250 -40.74 -23.65 -2.21
N VAL A 251 -40.69 -22.65 -3.09
CA VAL A 251 -40.28 -21.28 -2.73
C VAL A 251 -41.22 -20.69 -1.69
N ALA A 252 -42.53 -20.77 -1.91
CA ALA A 252 -43.54 -20.17 -1.04
C ALA A 252 -43.66 -20.87 0.32
N LEU A 253 -43.78 -22.20 0.33
CA LEU A 253 -43.99 -22.98 1.56
C LEU A 253 -42.78 -22.91 2.48
N ARG A 254 -41.57 -22.85 1.93
CA ARG A 254 -40.33 -22.68 2.70
C ARG A 254 -39.94 -21.21 2.88
N ARG A 255 -40.63 -20.25 2.27
CA ARG A 255 -40.33 -18.81 2.37
C ARG A 255 -38.88 -18.50 1.98
N ILE A 256 -38.44 -19.05 0.85
CA ILE A 256 -37.06 -18.90 0.40
C ILE A 256 -36.80 -17.48 -0.11
N ASN A 257 -35.67 -16.90 0.30
CA ASN A 257 -35.16 -15.67 -0.31
C ASN A 257 -34.27 -16.02 -1.49
N ILE A 258 -34.59 -15.52 -2.69
CA ILE A 258 -33.74 -15.67 -3.87
C ILE A 258 -33.09 -14.33 -4.19
N ILE A 259 -31.76 -14.28 -4.12
CA ILE A 259 -30.97 -13.06 -4.19
C ILE A 259 -30.00 -13.19 -5.37
N GLY A 260 -29.99 -12.20 -6.28
CA GLY A 260 -28.99 -12.12 -7.35
C GLY A 260 -27.92 -11.09 -7.01
N THR A 261 -26.64 -11.42 -7.21
CA THR A 261 -25.52 -10.48 -7.08
C THR A 261 -24.64 -10.45 -8.32
N THR A 262 -23.99 -9.31 -8.56
CA THR A 262 -23.00 -9.10 -9.63
C THR A 262 -22.16 -7.86 -9.31
N PHE A 263 -20.92 -7.83 -9.78
CA PHE A 263 -20.03 -6.68 -9.68
C PHE A 263 -20.10 -5.80 -10.94
N SER A 264 -20.50 -6.37 -12.09
CA SER A 264 -20.40 -5.70 -13.39
C SER A 264 -21.14 -4.37 -13.48
N VAL A 265 -22.26 -4.19 -12.76
CA VAL A 265 -23.08 -2.97 -12.80
C VAL A 265 -23.03 -2.13 -11.52
N ARG A 266 -22.13 -2.46 -10.59
CA ARG A 266 -21.97 -1.69 -9.35
C ARG A 266 -21.25 -0.38 -9.60
N THR A 267 -21.62 0.61 -8.82
CA THR A 267 -20.88 1.87 -8.71
C THR A 267 -19.54 1.64 -8.01
N GLN A 268 -18.59 2.56 -8.18
CA GLN A 268 -17.31 2.52 -7.48
C GLN A 268 -17.49 2.56 -5.95
N ASP A 269 -18.50 3.27 -5.46
CA ASP A 269 -18.75 3.37 -4.01
C ASP A 269 -19.27 2.03 -3.45
N GLU A 270 -20.19 1.35 -4.15
CA GLU A 270 -20.64 0.00 -3.77
C GLU A 270 -19.49 -1.02 -3.79
N LEU A 271 -18.58 -0.94 -4.76
CA LEU A 271 -17.40 -1.81 -4.81
C LEU A 271 -16.41 -1.51 -3.69
N ALA A 272 -16.20 -0.23 -3.39
CA ALA A 272 -15.37 0.21 -2.27
C ALA A 272 -15.91 -0.28 -0.93
N GLU A 273 -17.22 -0.20 -0.69
CA GLU A 273 -17.85 -0.72 0.52
C GLU A 273 -17.59 -2.22 0.69
N VAL A 274 -17.78 -3.00 -0.37
CA VAL A 274 -17.55 -4.46 -0.37
C VAL A 274 -16.09 -4.80 -0.06
N CYS A 275 -15.14 -4.11 -0.71
CA CYS A 275 -13.72 -4.33 -0.47
C CYS A 275 -13.34 -3.93 0.96
N SER A 276 -13.85 -2.80 1.44
CA SER A 276 -13.55 -2.30 2.80
C SER A 276 -14.02 -3.26 3.89
N ALA A 277 -15.15 -3.95 3.68
CA ALA A 277 -15.70 -4.93 4.61
C ALA A 277 -14.77 -6.13 4.84
N LEU A 278 -13.84 -6.42 3.91
CA LEU A 278 -12.88 -7.51 4.06
C LEU A 278 -11.87 -7.26 5.17
N ASN A 279 -11.59 -6.01 5.53
CA ASN A 279 -10.51 -5.67 6.47
C ASN A 279 -10.76 -6.16 7.91
N ALA A 280 -12.02 -6.21 8.35
CA ALA A 280 -12.34 -6.48 9.75
C ALA A 280 -12.14 -7.95 10.15
N GLU A 281 -12.61 -8.88 9.31
CA GLU A 281 -12.64 -10.31 9.65
C GLU A 281 -11.90 -11.19 8.63
N VAL A 282 -11.96 -10.83 7.35
CA VAL A 282 -11.40 -11.66 6.27
C VAL A 282 -9.88 -11.51 6.16
N MET A 283 -9.36 -10.28 6.13
CA MET A 283 -7.92 -10.04 6.03
C MET A 283 -7.12 -10.62 7.21
N PRO A 284 -7.59 -10.55 8.47
CA PRO A 284 -6.97 -11.30 9.57
C PRO A 284 -6.95 -12.81 9.35
N ALA A 285 -8.01 -13.40 8.78
CA ALA A 285 -8.04 -14.83 8.48
C ALA A 285 -7.07 -15.23 7.36
N VAL A 286 -6.91 -14.40 6.33
CA VAL A 286 -5.87 -14.55 5.30
C VAL A 286 -4.48 -14.45 5.92
N ALA A 287 -4.23 -13.42 6.74
CA ALA A 287 -2.94 -13.24 7.41
C ALA A 287 -2.58 -14.39 8.37
N ALA A 288 -3.59 -15.05 8.96
CA ALA A 288 -3.42 -16.22 9.80
C ALA A 288 -3.32 -17.55 9.02
N GLY A 289 -3.38 -17.52 7.68
CA GLY A 289 -3.34 -18.71 6.83
C GLY A 289 -4.58 -19.60 6.93
N LYS A 290 -5.70 -19.09 7.47
CA LYS A 290 -6.99 -19.81 7.50
C LYS A 290 -7.70 -19.78 6.14
N ILE A 291 -7.40 -18.78 5.33
CA ILE A 291 -7.82 -18.67 3.95
C ILE A 291 -6.56 -18.59 3.12
N THR A 292 -6.37 -19.59 2.25
CA THR A 292 -5.21 -19.71 1.38
C THR A 292 -5.66 -19.77 -0.08
N PRO A 293 -4.89 -19.20 -1.02
CA PRO A 293 -5.21 -19.30 -2.43
C PRO A 293 -4.99 -20.73 -2.91
N HIS A 294 -5.88 -21.19 -3.80
CA HIS A 294 -5.69 -22.42 -4.54
C HIS A 294 -5.33 -22.07 -5.98
N ILE A 295 -4.03 -22.06 -6.30
CA ILE A 295 -3.54 -21.77 -7.65
C ILE A 295 -3.47 -23.06 -8.45
N ASP A 296 -4.13 -23.06 -9.60
CA ASP A 296 -4.01 -24.12 -10.59
C ASP A 296 -2.67 -24.02 -11.33
N ARG A 297 -2.36 -22.82 -11.85
CA ARG A 297 -1.15 -22.57 -12.63
C ARG A 297 -0.82 -21.09 -12.72
N VAL A 298 0.48 -20.80 -12.78
CA VAL A 298 1.03 -19.49 -13.12
C VAL A 298 1.55 -19.54 -14.55
N TYR A 299 1.18 -18.54 -15.35
CA TYR A 299 1.63 -18.31 -16.72
C TYR A 299 2.42 -17.01 -16.77
N ALA A 300 3.37 -16.90 -17.70
CA ALA A 300 3.90 -15.58 -18.05
C ALA A 300 2.76 -14.75 -18.66
N ALA A 301 2.79 -13.43 -18.45
CA ALA A 301 1.75 -12.55 -19.01
C ALA A 301 1.62 -12.68 -20.53
N GLU A 302 2.71 -12.95 -21.24
CA GLU A 302 2.76 -13.20 -22.69
C GLU A 302 1.97 -14.45 -23.12
N ASP A 303 1.79 -15.42 -22.23
CA ASP A 303 1.07 -16.67 -22.48
C ASP A 303 -0.42 -16.58 -22.10
N ALA A 304 -0.98 -15.36 -22.07
CA ALA A 304 -2.36 -15.11 -21.68
C ALA A 304 -3.40 -15.87 -22.54
N HIS A 305 -3.09 -16.17 -23.81
CA HIS A 305 -3.91 -17.04 -24.68
C HIS A 305 -4.04 -18.45 -24.11
N ASP A 306 -2.92 -19.09 -23.74
CA ASP A 306 -2.94 -20.43 -23.15
C ASP A 306 -3.65 -20.45 -21.79
N ALA A 307 -3.48 -19.39 -21.00
CA ALA A 307 -4.19 -19.21 -19.75
C ALA A 307 -5.72 -19.10 -19.95
N ALA A 308 -6.15 -18.31 -20.93
CA ALA A 308 -7.57 -18.13 -21.27
C ALA A 308 -8.19 -19.42 -21.82
N GLU A 309 -7.48 -20.14 -22.71
CA GLU A 309 -7.95 -21.41 -23.28
C GLU A 309 -8.13 -22.48 -22.20
N ARG A 310 -7.19 -22.58 -21.25
CA ARG A 310 -7.34 -23.50 -20.12
C ARG A 310 -8.57 -23.20 -19.28
N LEU A 311 -8.87 -21.91 -19.07
CA LEU A 311 -10.07 -21.49 -18.35
C LEU A 311 -11.34 -21.79 -19.15
N ARG A 312 -11.37 -21.50 -20.46
CA ARG A 312 -12.50 -21.82 -21.36
C ARG A 312 -12.81 -23.31 -21.39
N ALA A 313 -11.77 -24.15 -21.41
CA ALA A 313 -11.88 -25.60 -21.42
C ALA A 313 -12.39 -26.21 -20.09
N ASN A 314 -12.62 -25.40 -19.04
CA ASN A 314 -13.00 -25.87 -17.69
C ASN A 314 -12.00 -26.86 -17.08
N ALA A 315 -10.72 -26.74 -17.46
CA ALA A 315 -9.67 -27.65 -17.03
C ALA A 315 -8.91 -27.18 -15.77
N ALA A 316 -9.17 -25.94 -15.33
CA ALA A 316 -8.52 -25.33 -14.17
C ALA A 316 -9.12 -25.85 -12.86
N LEU A 317 -8.25 -26.17 -11.90
CA LEU A 317 -8.62 -26.46 -10.52
C LEU A 317 -8.02 -25.38 -9.62
N GLY A 318 -8.79 -24.32 -9.38
CA GLY A 318 -8.29 -23.11 -8.71
C GLY A 318 -8.11 -21.93 -9.65
N LYS A 319 -7.36 -20.92 -9.20
CA LYS A 319 -7.07 -19.70 -9.93
C LYS A 319 -5.93 -19.91 -10.94
N ILE A 320 -6.08 -19.32 -12.11
CA ILE A 320 -4.98 -19.16 -13.07
C ILE A 320 -4.41 -17.75 -12.89
N VAL A 321 -3.10 -17.64 -12.77
CA VAL A 321 -2.39 -16.38 -12.51
C VAL A 321 -1.49 -16.04 -13.70
N LEU A 322 -1.48 -14.77 -14.09
CA LEU A 322 -0.50 -14.17 -14.99
C LEU A 322 0.58 -13.48 -14.15
N SER A 323 1.82 -13.87 -14.33
CA SER A 323 2.97 -13.20 -13.73
C SER A 323 3.48 -12.10 -14.65
N PHE A 324 3.56 -10.88 -14.10
CA PHE A 324 4.14 -9.71 -14.73
C PHE A 324 5.55 -9.42 -14.20
N ALA A 325 6.08 -10.24 -13.28
CA ALA A 325 7.46 -10.15 -12.84
C ALA A 325 8.42 -10.42 -14.02
N GLU A 326 9.46 -9.60 -14.18
CA GLU A 326 10.52 -9.87 -15.17
C GLU A 326 11.47 -10.96 -14.65
N ASN A 327 11.86 -11.90 -15.53
CA ASN A 327 13.04 -12.74 -15.32
C ASN A 327 14.27 -11.99 -15.90
N GLY A 328 14.84 -11.03 -15.15
CA GLY A 328 16.00 -10.23 -15.57
C GLY A 328 16.47 -9.29 -14.45
N PRO A 329 17.76 -8.89 -14.40
CA PRO A 329 18.43 -8.48 -13.18
C PRO A 329 17.81 -7.21 -12.59
N ASN A 330 17.79 -7.13 -11.25
CA ASN A 330 17.42 -5.95 -10.47
C ASN A 330 17.66 -4.65 -11.25
N ASP A 331 16.57 -4.03 -11.70
CA ASP A 331 16.64 -2.73 -12.31
C ASP A 331 16.99 -1.71 -11.22
N GLU A 332 18.26 -1.30 -11.20
CA GLU A 332 18.82 -0.25 -10.33
C GLU A 332 18.26 1.15 -10.67
N SER A 333 17.25 1.29 -11.53
CA SER A 333 16.72 2.58 -12.00
C SER A 333 15.65 3.23 -11.12
N GLN A 334 15.46 2.79 -9.86
CA GLN A 334 14.59 3.48 -8.90
C GLN A 334 15.29 3.68 -7.56
N ARG A 335 16.16 4.71 -7.47
CA ARG A 335 16.44 5.31 -6.15
C ARG A 335 15.18 6.02 -5.69
N ALA A 336 14.41 5.34 -4.83
CA ALA A 336 13.35 5.96 -4.05
C ALA A 336 13.91 7.20 -3.32
N PRO A 337 13.19 8.33 -3.27
CA PRO A 337 13.56 9.42 -2.37
C PRO A 337 13.56 8.89 -0.94
N VAL A 338 14.65 9.13 -0.22
CA VAL A 338 14.87 8.60 1.12
C VAL A 338 13.88 9.25 2.08
N ALA A 339 12.90 8.48 2.55
CA ALA A 339 11.90 8.97 3.49
C ALA A 339 12.56 9.47 4.78
N ASN A 340 12.29 10.73 5.15
CA ASN A 340 12.63 11.36 6.44
C ASN A 340 13.98 10.94 7.06
N PHE A 341 15.02 10.82 6.22
CA PHE A 341 16.27 10.16 6.58
C PHE A 341 16.94 10.76 7.83
N PHE A 342 16.86 12.08 7.96
CA PHE A 342 17.45 12.83 9.08
C PHE A 342 16.42 13.27 10.14
N GLY A 343 15.12 13.01 9.96
CA GLY A 343 14.05 13.49 10.84
C GLY A 343 13.54 14.90 10.51
N SER A 344 12.90 15.55 11.48
CA SER A 344 12.38 16.92 11.32
C SER A 344 13.51 17.94 11.26
N ILE A 345 13.41 18.91 10.35
CA ILE A 345 14.31 20.07 10.34
C ILE A 345 14.13 20.80 11.67
N ALA A 346 15.23 21.01 12.38
CA ALA A 346 15.23 21.66 13.69
C ALA A 346 15.82 23.07 13.63
N GLN A 347 16.75 23.32 12.70
CA GLN A 347 17.44 24.59 12.58
C GLN A 347 17.76 24.93 11.10
N LEU A 348 17.79 26.22 10.79
CA LEU A 348 18.18 26.78 9.50
C LEU A 348 19.42 27.65 9.68
N GLY A 349 20.51 27.29 9.00
CA GLY A 349 21.77 28.03 9.10
C GLY A 349 22.00 28.97 7.93
N TYR A 350 22.16 30.25 8.24
CA TYR A 350 22.45 31.33 7.31
C TYR A 350 23.92 31.71 7.43
N VAL A 351 24.63 31.77 6.31
CA VAL A 351 26.02 32.25 6.27
C VAL A 351 26.05 33.63 5.65
N VAL A 352 26.65 34.58 6.36
CA VAL A 352 26.63 36.01 6.05
C VAL A 352 28.02 36.62 6.07
N ARG A 353 28.19 37.78 5.43
CA ARG A 353 29.45 38.56 5.44
C ARG A 353 29.51 39.56 6.60
N ASP A 354 28.34 39.98 7.07
CA ASP A 354 28.20 40.95 8.15
C ASP A 354 27.08 40.48 9.08
N ILE A 355 27.47 39.94 10.23
CA ILE A 355 26.51 39.41 11.20
C ILE A 355 25.65 40.51 11.83
N ASP A 356 26.23 41.67 12.12
CA ASP A 356 25.52 42.76 12.80
C ASP A 356 24.43 43.33 11.88
N ALA A 357 24.75 43.59 10.62
CA ALA A 357 23.77 44.05 9.62
C ALA A 357 22.67 43.01 9.34
N SER A 358 23.03 41.72 9.32
CA SER A 358 22.06 40.63 9.10
C SER A 358 21.06 40.51 10.25
N LEU A 359 21.54 40.62 11.48
CA LEU A 359 20.70 40.55 12.67
C LEU A 359 19.71 41.72 12.74
N GLU A 360 20.10 42.93 12.32
CA GLU A 360 19.17 44.05 12.20
C GLU A 360 17.99 43.73 11.26
N GLY A 361 18.27 43.09 10.12
CA GLY A 361 17.24 42.67 9.17
C GLY A 361 16.28 41.61 9.72
N PHE A 362 16.80 40.62 10.44
CA PHE A 362 15.97 39.61 11.11
C PHE A 362 15.11 40.20 12.23
N VAL A 363 15.68 41.10 13.04
CA VAL A 363 14.95 41.82 14.10
C VAL A 363 13.83 42.68 13.49
N ALA A 364 14.11 43.39 12.40
CA ALA A 364 13.08 44.15 11.67
C ALA A 364 11.96 43.26 11.11
N SER A 365 12.25 41.98 10.87
CA SER A 365 11.28 40.97 10.44
C SER A 365 10.55 40.29 11.60
N GLY A 366 10.78 40.72 12.84
CA GLY A 366 10.13 40.19 14.05
C GLY A 366 10.74 38.89 14.57
N ILE A 367 11.98 38.57 14.22
CA ILE A 367 12.68 37.35 14.68
C ILE A 367 13.71 37.73 15.74
N GLY A 368 13.58 37.15 16.93
CA GLY A 368 14.44 37.39 18.09
C GLY A 368 13.85 36.83 19.40
N PRO A 369 14.47 37.10 20.57
CA PRO A 369 15.72 37.82 20.72
C PRO A 369 16.89 36.97 20.22
N TRP A 370 17.96 37.62 19.78
CA TRP A 370 19.17 36.96 19.30
C TRP A 370 20.21 36.80 20.39
N PHE A 371 20.86 35.65 20.40
CA PHE A 371 21.97 35.34 21.29
C PHE A 371 23.24 35.17 20.45
N LEU A 372 24.14 36.15 20.51
CA LEU A 372 25.34 36.26 19.69
C LEU A 372 26.58 35.84 20.47
N LEU A 373 27.38 34.96 19.87
CA LEU A 373 28.70 34.56 20.32
C LEU A 373 29.73 35.03 19.31
N ARG A 374 30.82 35.64 19.77
CA ARG A 374 31.88 36.14 18.89
C ARG A 374 33.16 35.32 18.98
N GLY A 375 33.84 35.15 17.86
CA GLY A 375 35.14 34.48 17.78
C GLY A 375 35.12 33.03 18.23
N VAL A 376 34.00 32.32 18.00
CA VAL A 376 33.84 30.91 18.34
C VAL A 376 34.78 30.07 17.47
N GLN A 377 35.60 29.24 18.11
CA GLN A 377 36.43 28.23 17.46
C GLN A 377 35.96 26.83 17.89
N PRO A 378 35.37 26.04 16.98
CA PRO A 378 34.98 24.68 17.30
C PRO A 378 36.20 23.80 17.61
N GLU A 379 36.05 22.92 18.61
CA GLU A 379 37.05 21.93 18.96
C GLU A 379 37.11 20.80 17.92
N ASN A 380 38.31 20.23 17.72
CA ASN A 380 38.54 19.13 16.79
C ASN A 380 38.00 19.38 15.37
N PHE A 381 37.96 20.64 14.94
CA PHE A 381 37.37 21.02 13.67
C PHE A 381 38.22 20.52 12.49
N THR A 382 37.56 19.85 11.55
CA THR A 382 38.15 19.45 10.28
C THR A 382 37.29 19.91 9.12
N TYR A 383 37.95 20.28 8.04
CA TYR A 383 37.36 20.62 6.75
C TYR A 383 37.99 19.72 5.69
N LYS A 384 37.15 18.97 4.96
CA LYS A 384 37.55 17.94 3.99
C LYS A 384 38.60 16.98 4.54
N GLY A 385 38.45 16.62 5.83
CA GLY A 385 39.34 15.70 6.54
C GLY A 385 40.66 16.30 7.02
N VAL A 386 40.89 17.61 6.86
CA VAL A 386 42.10 18.31 7.30
C VAL A 386 41.75 19.27 8.44
N SER A 387 42.58 19.33 9.48
CA SER A 387 42.38 20.26 10.59
C SER A 387 42.40 21.71 10.08
N SER A 388 41.45 22.51 10.57
CA SER A 388 41.32 23.92 10.23
C SER A 388 41.09 24.74 11.50
N ALA A 389 41.72 25.91 11.60
CA ALA A 389 41.57 26.83 12.72
C ALA A 389 40.46 27.86 12.48
N MET A 390 39.42 27.48 11.71
CA MET A 390 38.29 28.34 11.41
C MET A 390 37.66 28.90 12.68
N ALA A 391 37.39 30.20 12.64
CA ALA A 391 36.67 30.92 13.66
C ALA A 391 35.46 31.63 13.05
N MET A 392 34.38 31.74 13.82
CA MET A 392 33.15 32.39 13.38
C MET A 392 32.49 33.19 14.51
N ASP A 393 31.80 34.26 14.14
CA ASP A 393 30.72 34.81 14.96
C ASP A 393 29.44 34.01 14.63
N VAL A 394 28.68 33.62 15.66
CA VAL A 394 27.44 32.84 15.51
C VAL A 394 26.34 33.42 16.38
N ALA A 395 25.15 33.57 15.81
CA ALA A 395 23.98 34.04 16.53
C ALA A 395 22.82 33.09 16.34
N VAL A 396 22.04 32.84 17.40
CA VAL A 396 20.85 31.98 17.35
C VAL A 396 19.62 32.68 17.89
N ALA A 397 18.47 32.41 17.28
CA ALA A 397 17.13 32.78 17.74
C ALA A 397 16.12 31.72 17.28
N ASN A 398 14.94 31.68 17.88
CA ASN A 398 13.86 30.79 17.44
C ASN A 398 12.71 31.57 16.79
N SER A 399 12.08 30.97 15.79
CA SER A 399 10.79 31.41 15.24
C SER A 399 9.84 30.21 15.23
N GLY A 400 8.90 30.19 16.18
CA GLY A 400 8.12 29.00 16.48
C GLY A 400 9.01 27.83 16.90
N ASP A 401 8.84 26.68 16.25
CA ASP A 401 9.59 25.46 16.56
C ASP A 401 10.95 25.34 15.85
N ILE A 402 11.28 26.26 14.93
CA ILE A 402 12.53 26.24 14.16
C ILE A 402 13.51 27.24 14.75
N GLN A 403 14.76 26.81 14.94
CA GLN A 403 15.86 27.71 15.28
C GLN A 403 16.48 28.29 14.00
N ILE A 404 16.82 29.57 14.03
CA ILE A 404 17.59 30.23 12.98
C ILE A 404 18.97 30.50 13.56
N GLU A 405 20.00 30.06 12.84
CA GLU A 405 21.40 30.31 13.14
C GLU A 405 22.00 31.20 12.06
N VAL A 406 22.74 32.23 12.46
CA VAL A 406 23.45 33.14 11.56
C VAL A 406 24.94 33.02 11.86
N ILE A 407 25.72 32.66 10.85
CA ILE A 407 27.14 32.35 10.94
C ILE A 407 27.92 33.32 10.07
N CYS A 408 28.94 33.94 10.65
CA CYS A 408 29.86 34.83 9.95
C CYS A 408 31.30 34.37 10.21
N PRO A 409 32.01 33.81 9.22
CA PRO A 409 33.44 33.51 9.35
C PRO A 409 34.23 34.78 9.66
N VAL A 410 35.16 34.72 10.61
CA VAL A 410 35.97 35.88 11.04
C VAL A 410 37.46 35.74 10.71
N ASN A 411 37.84 34.64 10.06
CA ASN A 411 39.18 34.44 9.51
C ASN A 411 39.12 33.72 8.15
N ASP A 412 40.26 33.70 7.45
CA ASP A 412 40.37 33.11 6.12
C ASP A 412 40.69 31.60 6.14
N GLU A 413 40.52 30.94 7.29
CA GLU A 413 40.82 29.52 7.42
C GLU A 413 39.83 28.65 6.63
N PRO A 414 40.26 27.52 6.04
CA PRO A 414 39.41 26.69 5.19
C PRO A 414 38.15 26.19 5.91
N SER A 415 36.98 26.43 5.31
CA SER A 415 35.68 25.94 5.81
C SER A 415 34.62 25.95 4.70
N MET A 416 33.53 25.21 4.91
CA MET A 416 32.39 25.25 3.99
C MET A 416 31.67 26.60 4.01
N TYR A 417 31.77 27.36 5.10
CA TYR A 417 31.24 28.72 5.18
C TYR A 417 31.99 29.65 4.22
N ARG A 418 33.34 29.58 4.23
CA ARG A 418 34.17 30.34 3.31
C ARG A 418 33.91 29.94 1.85
N ASP A 419 33.88 28.64 1.54
CA ASP A 419 33.56 28.15 0.19
C ASP A 419 32.23 28.73 -0.32
N PHE A 420 31.20 28.77 0.55
CA PHE A 420 29.89 29.31 0.22
C PHE A 420 29.93 30.80 -0.12
N LEU A 421 30.66 31.59 0.66
CA LEU A 421 30.83 33.03 0.43
C LEU A 421 31.71 33.33 -0.79
N GLU A 422 32.80 32.58 -1.01
CA GLU A 422 33.68 32.76 -2.18
C GLU A 422 32.98 32.40 -3.50
N ALA A 423 32.03 31.47 -3.46
CA ALA A 423 31.15 31.16 -4.60
C ALA A 423 30.15 32.29 -4.92
N GLY A 424 30.17 33.40 -4.17
CA GLY A 424 29.29 34.56 -4.37
C GLY A 424 27.93 34.43 -3.70
N ASN A 425 27.71 33.40 -2.88
CA ASN A 425 26.44 33.21 -2.17
C ASN A 425 26.41 33.98 -0.84
N GLU A 426 25.21 34.22 -0.33
CA GLU A 426 24.93 34.71 1.02
C GLU A 426 23.51 34.28 1.43
N GLY A 427 23.28 34.01 2.71
CA GLY A 427 21.97 33.62 3.23
C GLY A 427 21.91 32.14 3.59
N LEU A 428 20.76 31.50 3.40
CA LEU A 428 20.50 30.12 3.83
C LEU A 428 21.49 29.14 3.18
N GLN A 429 22.36 28.54 4.00
CA GLN A 429 23.39 27.60 3.56
C GLN A 429 22.96 26.15 3.78
N HIS A 430 22.37 25.83 4.94
CA HIS A 430 22.08 24.45 5.32
C HIS A 430 20.78 24.29 6.14
N PHE A 431 20.24 23.07 6.10
CA PHE A 431 19.23 22.61 7.06
C PHE A 431 19.91 21.71 8.08
N ALA A 432 19.60 21.92 9.34
CA ALA A 432 20.17 21.19 10.46
C ALA A 432 19.12 20.28 11.10
N TYR A 433 19.55 19.05 11.35
CA TYR A 433 18.79 18.00 12.02
C TYR A 433 19.47 17.64 13.33
N TRP A 434 18.66 17.50 14.36
CA TRP A 434 19.14 17.25 15.71
C TRP A 434 18.87 15.82 16.13
N SER A 435 19.86 15.17 16.75
CA SER A 435 19.73 13.79 17.23
C SER A 435 20.29 13.65 18.64
N SER A 436 19.60 12.89 19.49
CA SER A 436 20.14 12.39 20.76
C SER A 436 20.99 11.12 20.59
N ASP A 437 20.99 10.54 19.38
CA ASP A 437 21.84 9.42 18.98
C ASP A 437 22.64 9.82 17.74
N PHE A 438 23.60 10.72 17.94
CA PHE A 438 24.40 11.31 16.87
C PHE A 438 25.19 10.27 16.08
N GLN A 439 25.87 9.35 16.76
CA GLN A 439 26.77 8.40 16.09
C GLN A 439 26.00 7.46 15.16
N THR A 440 24.84 6.96 15.59
CA THR A 440 24.00 6.13 14.72
C THR A 440 23.51 6.90 13.50
N LEU A 441 23.12 8.18 13.64
CA LEU A 441 22.70 9.01 12.51
C LEU A 441 23.86 9.30 11.56
N TYR A 442 25.04 9.59 12.09
CA TYR A 442 26.27 9.79 11.35
C TYR A 442 26.63 8.55 10.52
N ASP A 443 26.71 7.38 11.15
CA ASP A 443 27.08 6.13 10.47
C ASP A 443 26.07 5.76 9.37
N LYS A 444 24.77 6.00 9.62
CA LYS A 444 23.73 5.85 8.61
C LYS A 444 23.95 6.79 7.43
N ALA A 445 24.26 8.05 7.67
CA ALA A 445 24.52 9.03 6.62
C ALA A 445 25.70 8.60 5.73
N ILE A 446 26.81 8.18 6.34
CA ILE A 446 27.96 7.68 5.58
C ILE A 446 27.60 6.42 4.79
N ALA A 447 26.90 5.47 5.40
CA ALA A 447 26.45 4.24 4.73
C ALA A 447 25.49 4.53 3.55
N ALA A 448 24.72 5.61 3.63
CA ALA A 448 23.83 6.08 2.57
C ALA A 448 24.56 6.86 1.46
N GLY A 449 25.87 7.04 1.56
CA GLY A 449 26.71 7.66 0.53
C GLY A 449 26.93 9.17 0.70
N PHE A 450 26.53 9.77 1.83
CA PHE A 450 26.92 11.14 2.15
C PHE A 450 28.41 11.22 2.45
N THR A 451 29.02 12.35 2.12
CA THR A 451 30.43 12.63 2.45
C THR A 451 30.52 13.81 3.41
N VAL A 452 31.39 13.72 4.42
CA VAL A 452 31.60 14.82 5.35
C VAL A 452 32.43 15.92 4.68
N GLY A 453 31.87 17.13 4.63
CA GLY A 453 32.56 18.33 4.16
C GLY A 453 33.28 19.06 5.29
N GLN A 454 32.67 19.16 6.46
CA GLN A 454 33.33 19.61 7.70
C GLN A 454 32.66 19.00 8.93
N GLU A 455 33.38 18.88 10.04
CA GLU A 455 32.85 18.40 11.31
C GLU A 455 33.66 18.97 12.48
N GLY A 456 33.06 19.00 13.66
CA GLY A 456 33.70 19.53 14.87
C GLY A 456 32.84 19.35 16.11
N GLN A 457 33.26 20.01 17.18
CA GLN A 457 32.62 19.96 18.49
C GLN A 457 32.45 21.38 19.03
N LEU A 458 31.29 21.66 19.63
CA LEU A 458 31.02 22.91 20.32
C LEU A 458 30.41 22.63 21.69
N GLY A 459 31.12 22.98 22.76
CA GLY A 459 30.68 22.71 24.14
C GLY A 459 30.99 21.28 24.62
N GLY A 460 32.09 20.70 24.14
CA GLY A 460 32.62 19.41 24.58
C GLY A 460 32.18 18.18 23.76
N PRO A 461 32.45 16.95 24.26
CA PRO A 461 32.33 15.71 23.49
C PRO A 461 30.91 15.35 23.01
N THR A 462 29.89 15.93 23.62
CA THR A 462 28.46 15.70 23.29
C THR A 462 27.86 16.85 22.48
N GLY A 463 28.67 17.83 22.08
CA GLY A 463 28.28 18.96 21.22
C GLY A 463 28.77 18.78 19.77
N ARG A 464 28.79 17.53 19.28
CA ARG A 464 29.29 17.20 17.94
C ARG A 464 28.37 17.71 16.85
N PHE A 465 28.95 18.10 15.73
CA PHE A 465 28.23 18.40 14.50
C PHE A 465 28.99 17.89 13.29
N ALA A 466 28.28 17.58 12.21
CA ALA A 466 28.86 17.23 10.93
C ALA A 466 28.03 17.80 9.77
N TYR A 467 28.72 18.38 8.81
CA TYR A 467 28.15 18.96 7.59
C TYR A 467 28.43 17.98 6.45
N LEU A 468 27.35 17.53 5.82
CA LEU A 468 27.37 16.53 4.77
C LEU A 468 27.23 17.22 3.42
N ASN A 469 28.16 16.94 2.50
CA ASN A 469 28.07 17.43 1.13
C ASN A 469 26.91 16.73 0.42
N THR A 470 26.10 17.51 -0.30
CA THR A 470 25.02 16.97 -1.12
C THR A 470 24.87 17.85 -2.36
N GLU A 471 24.78 17.25 -3.56
CA GLU A 471 24.66 18.02 -4.81
C GLU A 471 23.19 18.40 -5.17
N HIS A 472 22.21 18.05 -4.33
CA HIS A 472 20.78 18.10 -4.69
C HIS A 472 19.85 18.65 -3.59
N HIS A 473 20.37 19.24 -2.52
CA HIS A 473 19.56 19.72 -1.39
C HIS A 473 19.10 21.19 -1.58
N PRO A 474 17.96 21.63 -0.98
CA PRO A 474 17.48 23.02 -1.10
C PRO A 474 18.39 24.08 -0.47
N GLY A 475 19.33 23.67 0.39
CA GLY A 475 20.53 24.42 0.75
C GLY A 475 21.79 23.76 0.15
N THR A 476 22.97 24.36 0.32
CA THR A 476 24.22 23.78 -0.21
C THR A 476 24.71 22.54 0.54
N CYS A 477 24.27 22.32 1.78
CA CYS A 477 24.63 21.14 2.57
C CYS A 477 23.55 20.79 3.62
N VAL A 478 23.75 19.66 4.30
CA VAL A 478 22.96 19.20 5.45
C VAL A 478 23.85 19.20 6.68
N GLU A 479 23.37 19.72 7.81
CA GLU A 479 24.00 19.55 9.11
C GLU A 479 23.26 18.48 9.93
N ILE A 480 24.02 17.60 10.57
CA ILE A 480 23.55 16.82 11.72
C ILE A 480 24.26 17.33 12.97
N SER A 481 23.51 17.53 14.06
CA SER A 481 24.05 17.98 15.34
C SER A 481 23.58 17.11 16.49
N ASP A 482 24.49 16.87 17.42
CA ASP A 482 24.22 16.23 18.71
C ASP A 482 23.51 17.23 19.65
N LEU A 483 22.49 16.75 20.37
CA LEU A 483 21.76 17.50 21.41
C LEU A 483 22.21 17.11 22.83
N GLY A 484 23.39 16.54 23.01
CA GLY A 484 23.89 16.21 24.34
C GLY A 484 24.47 17.43 25.10
N GLY A 485 24.34 17.41 26.43
CA GLY A 485 25.05 18.32 27.34
C GLY A 485 24.48 19.74 27.42
N ALA A 486 25.36 20.73 27.63
CA ALA A 486 25.00 22.14 27.83
C ALA A 486 24.33 22.79 26.59
N LYS A 487 24.57 22.24 25.39
CA LYS A 487 23.99 22.71 24.12
C LYS A 487 22.46 22.60 24.09
N ALA A 488 21.89 21.49 24.57
CA ALA A 488 20.44 21.33 24.62
C ALA A 488 19.79 22.34 25.57
N GLN A 489 20.40 22.59 26.74
CA GLN A 489 19.88 23.56 27.70
C GLN A 489 19.86 24.96 27.11
N LEU A 490 20.94 25.37 26.42
CA LEU A 490 20.98 26.65 25.71
C LEU A 490 19.82 26.74 24.69
N PHE A 491 19.64 25.72 23.86
CA PHE A 491 18.61 25.74 22.82
C PHE A 491 17.19 25.79 23.38
N ASP A 492 16.93 25.10 24.49
CA ASP A 492 15.67 25.22 25.23
C ASP A 492 15.45 26.65 25.76
N TYR A 493 16.50 27.29 26.30
CA TYR A 493 16.40 28.68 26.77
C TYR A 493 16.18 29.67 25.62
N VAL A 494 16.85 29.50 24.48
CA VAL A 494 16.64 30.32 23.28
C VAL A 494 15.19 30.21 22.80
N LYS A 495 14.65 28.99 22.75
CA LYS A 495 13.26 28.74 22.38
C LYS A 495 12.27 29.39 23.33
N LEU A 496 12.50 29.26 24.65
CA LEU A 496 11.67 29.89 25.67
C LEU A 496 11.70 31.41 25.60
N ALA A 497 12.88 32.01 25.35
CA ALA A 497 13.04 33.45 25.22
C ALA A 497 12.30 34.00 24.00
N ALA A 498 12.28 33.27 22.89
CA ALA A 498 11.59 33.68 21.66
C ALA A 498 10.06 33.55 21.72
N ALA A 499 9.53 32.58 22.46
CA ALA A 499 8.10 32.21 22.43
C ALA A 499 7.13 33.38 22.73
N HIS A 500 7.58 34.35 23.54
CA HIS A 500 6.77 35.51 23.96
C HIS A 500 7.54 36.83 23.82
N TRP A 501 8.54 36.85 22.95
CA TRP A 501 9.37 38.04 22.77
C TRP A 501 8.55 39.22 22.23
N ASP A 502 8.68 40.38 22.86
CA ASP A 502 7.90 41.59 22.57
C ASP A 502 8.67 42.64 21.76
N GLY A 503 9.89 42.30 21.30
CA GLY A 503 10.78 43.22 20.61
C GLY A 503 11.82 43.91 21.50
N SER A 504 11.73 43.77 22.83
CA SER A 504 12.69 44.39 23.76
C SER A 504 14.00 43.60 23.84
N ASN A 505 15.14 44.29 24.01
CA ASN A 505 16.47 43.66 24.11
C ASN A 505 16.76 42.65 22.97
N PRO A 506 16.74 43.10 21.69
CA PRO A 506 16.78 42.22 20.53
C PRO A 506 18.07 41.42 20.36
N LEU A 507 19.15 41.82 21.04
CA LEU A 507 20.46 41.19 20.93
C LEU A 507 21.10 41.06 22.31
N GLN A 508 21.57 39.86 22.60
CA GLN A 508 22.32 39.51 23.81
C GLN A 508 23.64 38.87 23.40
N VAL A 509 24.77 39.44 23.83
CA VAL A 509 26.09 38.87 23.56
C VAL A 509 26.45 37.90 24.68
N ILE A 510 26.67 36.63 24.33
CA ILE A 510 27.07 35.57 25.24
C ILE A 510 28.59 35.36 25.12
N ASP A 511 29.27 35.25 26.25
CA ASP A 511 30.67 34.83 26.30
C ASP A 511 30.77 33.34 25.90
N PRO A 512 31.49 32.97 24.81
CA PRO A 512 31.66 31.58 24.38
C PRO A 512 32.19 30.64 25.46
N ASN A 513 32.97 31.16 26.43
CA ASN A 513 33.49 30.35 27.53
C ASN A 513 32.38 29.81 28.44
N MET A 514 31.17 30.38 28.40
CA MET A 514 30.02 29.88 29.14
C MET A 514 29.46 28.56 28.58
N LEU A 515 29.86 28.15 27.36
CA LEU A 515 29.45 26.89 26.74
C LEU A 515 30.40 25.71 27.00
N ALA A 516 31.60 25.97 27.51
CA ALA A 516 32.53 24.93 27.92
C ALA A 516 32.08 24.38 29.29
N ALA A 517 31.48 23.19 29.32
CA ALA A 517 30.97 22.61 30.56
C ALA A 517 32.11 22.12 31.47
N HIS A 518 31.91 22.34 32.78
CA HIS A 518 32.52 21.57 33.87
C HIS A 518 32.14 20.09 33.82
#